data_AF-A0A6F8TAA4-F1
#
_entry.id   AF-A0A6F8TAA4-F1
#
_cell.length_a   1.000
_cell.length_b   1.000
_cell.length_c   1.000
_cell.angle_alpha   90.00
_cell.angle_beta   90.00
_cell.angle_gamma   90.00
#
_symmetry.space_group_name_H-M   'P 1'
#
loop_
_entity.id
_entity.type
_entity.pdbx_description
1 polymer ?
#
loop_
_entity_poly.entity_id
_entity_poly.type
_entity_poly.pdbx_seq_one_letter_code
_entity_poly.pdbx_strand_id
1 'polypeptide(L)'
;MIIDFSIENFLSFKEQQTLSFVAEPPYDIHPEHLLDTPEKDLKLLKTIVIYGANASGKSNFLSAIHFLKQLILNSAENKPDEKFDLIPFLLDKELKNSATSFDINFFCNEIRYNYSLVLDKSQVFHEHLNYYPKNIKKYFQQRFK
;
A
#
# COMPACT_ATOMS: atom_id res chain seq x y z
N MET A 1 -7.19 -10.05 -3.84
CA MET A 1 -6.94 -9.27 -5.07
C MET A 1 -6.53 -7.87 -4.67
N ILE A 2 -5.36 -7.37 -5.08
CA ILE A 2 -4.95 -5.99 -4.78
C ILE A 2 -5.73 -5.05 -5.71
N ILE A 3 -6.28 -3.97 -5.16
CA ILE A 3 -6.95 -2.90 -5.89
C ILE A 3 -5.91 -1.81 -6.19
N ASP A 4 -5.27 -1.31 -5.15
CA ASP A 4 -4.21 -0.31 -5.26
C ASP A 4 -3.28 -0.36 -4.04
N PHE A 5 -2.09 0.21 -4.21
CA PHE A 5 -1.10 0.39 -3.17
C PHE A 5 -0.47 1.78 -3.31
N SER A 6 -0.45 2.53 -2.22
CA SER A 6 0.10 3.88 -2.15
C SER A 6 1.23 3.97 -1.12
N ILE A 7 2.25 4.74 -1.44
CA ILE A 7 3.38 5.05 -0.55
C ILE A 7 3.76 6.51 -0.64
N GLU A 8 4.25 7.08 0.46
CA GLU A 8 4.76 8.45 0.53
C GLU A 8 5.98 8.50 1.45
N ASN A 9 6.94 9.36 1.13
CA ASN A 9 8.16 9.55 1.91
C ASN A 9 8.93 8.22 2.17
N PHE A 10 9.24 7.47 1.10
CA PHE A 10 9.94 6.19 1.15
C PHE A 10 10.99 6.08 0.05
N LEU A 11 12.26 5.84 0.40
CA LEU A 11 13.37 5.73 -0.55
C LEU A 11 13.42 6.90 -1.56
N SER A 12 13.08 6.66 -2.82
CA SER A 12 13.07 7.66 -3.90
C SER A 12 11.74 8.42 -4.02
N PHE A 13 10.73 8.07 -3.24
CA PHE A 13 9.39 8.65 -3.32
C PHE A 13 9.26 9.76 -2.28
N LYS A 14 9.29 11.01 -2.76
CA LYS A 14 9.01 12.19 -1.95
C LYS A 14 7.51 12.30 -1.69
N GLU A 15 6.74 12.42 -2.76
CA GLU A 15 5.28 12.55 -2.75
C GLU A 15 4.62 11.18 -2.83
N GLN A 16 3.31 11.16 -2.54
CA GLN A 16 2.53 9.93 -2.63
C GLN A 16 2.54 9.40 -4.07
N GLN A 17 2.83 8.12 -4.24
CA GLN A 17 2.69 7.40 -5.51
C GLN A 17 1.79 6.19 -5.33
N THR A 18 0.90 5.95 -6.29
CA THR A 18 -0.08 4.87 -6.25
C THR A 18 0.08 3.95 -7.45
N LEU A 19 0.18 2.65 -7.20
CA LEU A 19 0.06 1.60 -8.21
C LEU A 19 -1.35 1.04 -8.16
N SER A 20 -2.15 1.33 -9.18
CA SER A 20 -3.56 0.93 -9.26
C SER A 20 -3.76 -0.18 -10.28
N PHE A 21 -4.49 -1.22 -9.87
CA PHE A 21 -4.98 -2.28 -10.75
C PHE A 21 -6.38 -1.98 -11.28
N VAL A 22 -6.99 -0.84 -10.94
CA VAL A 22 -8.33 -0.48 -11.42
C VAL A 22 -8.30 -0.36 -12.95
N ALA A 23 -9.15 -1.14 -13.61
CA ALA A 23 -9.30 -1.07 -15.05
C ALA A 23 -10.18 0.12 -15.43
N GLU A 24 -9.83 0.81 -16.51
CA GLU A 24 -10.66 1.87 -17.07
C GLU A 24 -11.67 1.30 -18.07
N PRO A 25 -12.91 1.82 -18.10
CA PRO A 25 -13.86 1.50 -19.15
C PRO A 25 -13.39 2.09 -20.51
N PRO A 26 -13.82 1.50 -21.64
CA PRO A 26 -14.81 0.43 -21.75
C PRO A 26 -14.21 -0.98 -21.57
N TYR A 27 -14.98 -1.88 -20.98
CA TYR A 27 -14.51 -3.21 -20.54
C TYR A 27 -14.57 -4.32 -21.60
N ASP A 28 -15.06 -4.00 -22.80
CA ASP A 28 -15.29 -4.93 -23.90
C ASP A 28 -14.11 -5.04 -24.88
N ILE A 29 -13.12 -4.15 -24.80
CA ILE A 29 -11.95 -4.15 -25.70
C ILE A 29 -11.05 -5.38 -25.43
N HIS A 30 -10.75 -5.64 -24.15
CA HIS A 30 -9.86 -6.71 -23.70
C HIS A 30 -10.38 -7.43 -22.45
N PRO A 31 -11.58 -8.06 -22.51
CA PRO A 31 -12.22 -8.67 -21.35
C PRO A 31 -11.38 -9.78 -20.70
N GLU A 32 -10.53 -10.45 -21.48
CA GLU A 32 -9.60 -11.49 -21.00
C GLU A 32 -8.52 -10.95 -20.04
N HIS A 33 -8.25 -9.65 -20.03
CA HIS A 33 -7.31 -9.00 -19.13
C HIS A 33 -7.96 -8.46 -17.85
N LEU A 34 -9.28 -8.60 -17.73
CA LEU A 34 -10.06 -8.12 -16.59
C LEU A 34 -10.33 -9.23 -15.55
N LEU A 35 -10.38 -8.81 -14.30
CA LEU A 35 -10.86 -9.56 -13.15
C LEU A 35 -12.15 -8.94 -12.66
N ASP A 36 -13.16 -9.80 -12.48
CA ASP A 36 -14.36 -9.44 -11.76
C ASP A 36 -14.06 -9.30 -10.27
N THR A 37 -14.74 -8.37 -9.63
CA THR A 37 -14.66 -8.17 -8.18
C THR A 37 -16.04 -8.32 -7.55
N PRO A 38 -16.12 -8.47 -6.21
CA PRO A 38 -17.40 -8.44 -5.50
C PRO A 38 -18.19 -7.13 -5.72
N GLU A 39 -17.50 -6.04 -6.08
CA GLU A 39 -18.09 -4.75 -6.42
C GLU A 39 -18.37 -4.70 -7.93
N LYS A 40 -19.66 -4.70 -8.33
CA LYS A 40 -20.08 -4.83 -9.75
C LYS A 40 -19.45 -3.79 -10.69
N ASP A 41 -19.27 -2.56 -10.21
CA ASP A 41 -18.77 -1.44 -10.99
C ASP A 41 -17.23 -1.33 -10.98
N LEU A 42 -16.56 -2.21 -10.24
CA LEU A 42 -15.11 -2.24 -10.13
C LEU A 42 -14.55 -3.47 -10.86
N LYS A 43 -13.77 -3.22 -11.90
CA LYS A 43 -12.95 -4.22 -12.60
C LYS A 43 -11.49 -3.97 -12.30
N LEU A 44 -10.71 -5.05 -12.20
CA LEU A 44 -9.26 -4.96 -12.02
C LEU A 44 -8.51 -5.57 -13.21
N LEU A 45 -7.31 -5.09 -13.49
CA LEU A 45 -6.39 -5.68 -14.46
C LEU A 45 -5.69 -6.90 -13.86
N LYS A 46 -5.44 -7.93 -14.67
CA LYS A 46 -4.63 -9.11 -14.27
C LYS A 46 -3.14 -8.80 -14.18
N THR A 47 -2.69 -7.81 -14.94
CA THR A 47 -1.27 -7.50 -15.14
C THR A 47 -1.08 -6.00 -15.13
N ILE A 48 0.04 -5.55 -14.54
CA ILE A 48 0.50 -4.16 -14.62
C ILE A 48 1.95 -4.13 -15.08
N VAL A 49 2.32 -3.09 -15.81
CA VAL A 49 3.69 -2.88 -16.30
C VAL A 49 4.20 -1.57 -15.72
N ILE A 50 5.31 -1.63 -14.98
CA ILE A 50 5.99 -0.46 -14.46
C ILE A 50 7.19 -0.17 -15.36
N TYR A 51 7.09 0.88 -16.18
CA TYR A 51 8.17 1.33 -17.07
C TYR A 51 8.74 2.66 -16.62
N GLY A 52 9.99 2.94 -16.97
CA GLY A 52 10.66 4.19 -16.61
C GLY A 52 12.18 4.09 -16.75
N ALA A 53 12.86 5.24 -16.72
CA ALA A 53 14.32 5.32 -16.82
C ALA A 53 15.04 4.60 -15.66
N ASN A 54 16.34 4.39 -15.80
CA ASN A 54 17.15 3.92 -14.66
C ASN A 54 17.02 4.89 -13.48
N ALA A 55 17.02 4.35 -12.26
CA ALA A 55 16.81 5.10 -11.01
C ALA A 55 15.45 5.83 -10.88
N SER A 56 14.46 5.56 -11.74
CA SER A 56 13.11 6.16 -11.65
C SER A 56 12.23 5.61 -10.50
N GLY A 57 12.80 4.82 -9.58
CA GLY A 57 12.06 4.29 -8.41
C GLY A 57 11.33 2.95 -8.61
N LYS A 58 11.39 2.31 -9.78
CA LYS A 58 10.67 1.03 -10.04
C LYS A 58 10.97 -0.06 -9.00
N SER A 59 12.25 -0.35 -8.75
CA SER A 59 12.64 -1.34 -7.74
C SER A 59 12.26 -0.89 -6.32
N ASN A 60 12.28 0.42 -6.04
CA ASN A 60 11.90 0.95 -4.74
C ASN A 60 10.40 0.74 -4.47
N PHE A 61 9.56 0.73 -5.50
CA PHE A 61 8.14 0.41 -5.35
C PHE A 61 7.96 -1.04 -4.85
N LEU A 62 8.70 -1.99 -5.43
CA LEU A 62 8.74 -3.37 -4.97
C LEU A 62 9.32 -3.49 -3.56
N SER A 63 10.37 -2.72 -3.25
CA SER A 63 10.95 -2.64 -1.90
C SER A 63 9.92 -2.15 -0.88
N ALA A 64 9.05 -1.22 -1.26
CA ALA A 64 8.02 -0.68 -0.37
C ALA A 64 6.95 -1.74 -0.03
N ILE A 65 6.48 -2.49 -1.04
CA ILE A 65 5.56 -3.63 -0.83
C ILE A 65 6.23 -4.71 0.03
N HIS A 66 7.51 -5.02 -0.26
CA HIS A 66 8.27 -5.99 0.53
C HIS A 66 8.41 -5.57 1.99
N PHE A 67 8.77 -4.30 2.23
CA PHE A 67 8.89 -3.73 3.57
C PHE A 67 7.57 -3.85 4.32
N LEU A 68 6.45 -3.41 3.72
CA LEU A 68 5.13 -3.51 4.35
C LEU A 68 4.78 -4.95 4.72
N LYS A 69 5.02 -5.90 3.81
CA LYS A 69 4.78 -7.32 4.06
C LYS A 69 5.62 -7.85 5.22
N GLN A 70 6.92 -7.57 5.25
CA GLN A 70 7.81 -8.03 6.32
C GLN A 70 7.40 -7.45 7.67
N LEU A 71 7.09 -6.16 7.69
CA LEU A 71 6.65 -5.47 8.89
C LEU A 71 5.39 -6.12 9.49
N ILE A 72 4.39 -6.43 8.66
CA ILE A 72 3.14 -7.07 9.10
C ILE A 72 3.41 -8.49 9.61
N LEU A 73 4.14 -9.30 8.84
CA LEU A 73 4.39 -10.71 9.16
C LEU A 73 5.25 -10.91 10.40
N ASN A 74 6.23 -10.03 10.63
CA ASN A 74 7.17 -10.13 11.74
C ASN A 74 6.75 -9.24 12.94
N SER A 75 5.54 -8.66 12.90
CA SER A 75 5.07 -7.70 13.91
C SER A 75 5.03 -8.26 15.34
N ALA A 76 4.90 -9.58 15.51
CA ALA A 76 4.89 -10.25 16.80
C ALA A 76 6.31 -10.54 17.35
N GLU A 77 7.34 -10.48 16.49
CA GLU A 77 8.73 -10.79 16.83
C GLU A 77 9.55 -9.54 17.14
N ASN A 78 9.10 -8.37 16.66
CA ASN A 78 9.78 -7.10 16.86
C ASN A 78 9.89 -6.75 18.35
N LYS A 79 11.11 -6.50 18.81
CA LYS A 79 11.35 -6.05 20.20
C LYS A 79 10.90 -4.59 20.38
N PRO A 80 10.49 -4.18 21.59
CA PRO A 80 10.02 -2.81 21.84
C PRO A 80 11.00 -1.70 21.42
N ASP A 81 12.31 -1.97 21.51
CA ASP A 81 13.38 -0.99 21.22
C ASP A 81 14.02 -1.18 19.84
N GLU A 82 13.51 -2.11 19.03
CA GLU A 82 14.06 -2.39 17.71
C GLU A 82 13.55 -1.37 16.69
N LYS A 83 14.49 -0.64 16.07
CA LYS A 83 14.17 0.34 15.03
C LYS A 83 13.76 -0.37 13.75
N PHE A 84 12.78 0.19 13.05
CA PHE A 84 12.42 -0.29 11.72
C PHE A 84 13.55 0.01 10.73
N ASP A 85 13.86 -0.94 9.84
CA ASP A 85 14.76 -0.74 8.70
C ASP A 85 14.05 0.07 7.58
N LEU A 86 13.51 1.21 7.98
CA LEU A 86 12.77 2.15 7.16
C LEU A 86 13.72 3.25 6.70
N ILE A 87 13.74 3.54 5.40
CA ILE A 87 14.52 4.67 4.87
C ILE A 87 13.54 5.66 4.20
N PRO A 88 13.30 6.84 4.80
CA PRO A 88 12.45 7.86 4.21
C PRO A 88 13.16 8.55 3.03
N PHE A 89 12.50 9.51 2.39
CA PHE A 89 13.11 10.31 1.34
C PHE A 89 14.19 11.25 1.92
N LEU A 90 15.46 10.93 1.67
CA LEU A 90 16.59 11.59 2.34
C LEU A 90 17.02 12.93 1.72
N LEU A 91 16.59 13.25 0.50
CA LEU A 91 17.02 14.46 -0.22
C LEU A 91 16.23 15.72 0.18
N ASP A 92 15.35 15.61 1.17
CA ASP A 92 14.59 16.71 1.73
C ASP A 92 14.88 16.84 3.23
N LYS A 93 15.12 18.09 3.68
CA LYS A 93 15.54 18.36 5.07
C LYS A 93 14.45 18.07 6.09
N GLU A 94 13.20 18.25 5.70
CA GLU A 94 12.05 18.03 6.56
C GLU A 94 11.66 16.55 6.51
N LEU A 95 11.48 16.00 5.30
CA LEU A 95 10.95 14.65 5.14
C LEU A 95 11.86 13.53 5.66
N LYS A 96 13.18 13.74 5.69
CA LYS A 96 14.12 12.74 6.24
C LYS A 96 13.85 12.36 7.70
N ASN A 97 13.14 13.22 8.44
CA ASN A 97 12.74 13.00 9.83
C ASN A 97 11.22 12.86 9.98
N SER A 98 10.46 12.94 8.89
CA SER A 98 9.01 12.77 8.89
C SER A 98 8.63 11.30 8.72
N ALA A 99 7.39 10.97 9.08
CA ALA A 99 6.85 9.63 8.91
C ALA A 99 6.72 9.24 7.43
N THR A 100 6.78 7.93 7.18
CA THR A 100 6.41 7.29 5.92
C THR A 100 4.97 6.79 6.04
N SER A 101 4.18 6.93 4.97
CA SER A 101 2.83 6.39 4.91
C SER A 101 2.73 5.27 3.87
N PHE A 102 1.93 4.26 4.21
CA PHE A 102 1.56 3.14 3.36
C PHE A 102 0.03 2.98 3.39
N ASP A 103 -0.58 2.78 2.23
CA ASP A 103 -1.99 2.42 2.11
C ASP A 103 -2.15 1.28 1.09
N ILE A 104 -2.95 0.27 1.41
CA ILE A 104 -3.26 -0.82 0.50
C ILE A 104 -4.74 -1.17 0.55
N ASN A 105 -5.37 -1.17 -0.62
CA ASN A 105 -6.74 -1.59 -0.83
C ASN A 105 -6.75 -2.95 -1.50
N PHE A 106 -7.51 -3.91 -0.96
CA PHE A 106 -7.56 -5.26 -1.51
C PHE A 106 -8.84 -6.01 -1.14
N PHE A 107 -9.22 -6.98 -1.97
CA PHE A 107 -10.25 -7.96 -1.65
C PHE A 107 -9.65 -9.21 -1.01
N CYS A 108 -10.29 -9.71 0.05
CA CYS A 108 -10.04 -11.00 0.66
C CYS A 108 -11.39 -11.63 1.05
N ASN A 109 -11.64 -12.88 0.66
CA ASN A 109 -12.90 -13.58 0.94
C ASN A 109 -14.16 -12.74 0.64
N GLU A 110 -14.23 -12.18 -0.58
CA GLU A 110 -15.33 -11.32 -1.05
C GLU A 110 -15.53 -9.99 -0.29
N ILE A 111 -14.65 -9.64 0.65
CA ILE A 111 -14.71 -8.40 1.43
C ILE A 111 -13.57 -7.49 1.02
N ARG A 112 -13.88 -6.21 0.78
CA ARG A 112 -12.85 -5.17 0.59
C ARG A 112 -12.25 -4.77 1.93
N TYR A 113 -10.93 -4.65 1.94
CA TYR A 113 -10.14 -4.15 3.06
C TYR A 113 -9.32 -2.95 2.62
N ASN A 114 -9.07 -2.07 3.57
CA ASN A 114 -8.10 -1.00 3.47
C ASN A 114 -7.19 -1.09 4.70
N TYR A 115 -5.91 -1.32 4.48
CA TYR A 115 -4.90 -1.29 5.52
C TYR A 115 -4.03 -0.04 5.33
N SER A 116 -3.93 0.77 6.39
CA SER A 116 -3.22 2.05 6.38
C SER A 116 -2.24 2.10 7.55
N LEU A 117 -1.03 2.57 7.29
CA LEU A 117 0.07 2.58 8.24
C LEU A 117 0.89 3.86 8.08
N VAL A 118 1.17 4.54 9.20
CA VAL A 118 2.06 5.70 9.28
C VAL A 118 3.07 5.44 10.39
N LEU A 119 4.36 5.45 10.04
CA LEU A 119 5.46 5.15 10.96
C LEU A 119 6.73 5.91 10.59
N ASP A 120 7.63 6.09 11.56
CA ASP A 120 9.02 6.45 11.31
C ASP A 120 9.95 5.28 11.69
N LYS A 121 11.26 5.52 11.81
CA LYS A 121 12.23 4.51 12.28
C LYS A 121 12.01 4.11 13.75
N SER A 122 11.34 5.00 14.48
CA SER A 122 10.90 4.98 15.87
C SER A 122 9.84 3.96 16.24
N GLN A 123 8.69 4.24 15.64
CA GLN A 123 7.40 3.93 16.19
C GLN A 123 6.33 4.01 15.11
N VAL A 124 5.17 3.44 15.41
CA VAL A 124 3.99 3.47 14.55
C VAL A 124 3.03 4.53 15.08
N PHE A 125 2.83 5.62 14.34
CA PHE A 125 1.91 6.68 14.71
C PHE A 125 0.45 6.27 14.49
N HIS A 126 0.16 5.64 13.35
CA HIS A 126 -1.18 5.21 12.98
C HIS A 126 -1.15 3.85 12.30
N GLU A 127 -2.00 2.93 12.75
CA GLU A 127 -2.24 1.65 12.08
C GLU A 127 -3.75 1.37 12.09
N HIS A 128 -4.32 1.18 10.91
CA HIS A 128 -5.75 0.92 10.72
C HIS A 128 -5.99 -0.23 9.75
N LEU A 129 -6.92 -1.11 10.12
CA LEU A 129 -7.54 -2.05 9.20
C LEU A 129 -9.04 -1.77 9.14
N ASN A 130 -9.49 -1.24 7.99
CA ASN A 130 -10.90 -1.05 7.66
C ASN A 130 -11.37 -2.20 6.76
N TYR A 131 -12.64 -2.58 6.90
CA TYR A 131 -13.27 -3.56 6.03
C TYR A 131 -14.67 -3.10 5.63
N TYR A 132 -15.13 -3.50 4.44
CA TYR A 132 -16.34 -2.96 3.82
C TYR A 132 -17.32 -4.08 3.46
N PRO A 133 -17.92 -4.78 4.44
CA PRO A 133 -18.92 -5.80 4.15
C PRO A 133 -20.17 -5.10 3.60
N LYS A 134 -20.61 -5.51 2.40
CA LYS A 134 -21.74 -4.87 1.69
C LYS A 134 -21.52 -3.36 1.44
N ASN A 135 -20.28 -2.94 1.16
CA ASN A 135 -19.89 -1.55 0.90
C ASN A 135 -20.07 -0.57 2.07
N ILE A 136 -20.26 -1.08 3.30
CA ILE A 136 -20.37 -0.24 4.51
C ILE A 136 -19.04 -0.28 5.25
N LYS A 137 -18.39 0.86 5.44
CA LYS A 137 -17.13 0.94 6.21
C LYS A 137 -17.34 0.48 7.65
N LYS A 138 -16.51 -0.46 8.09
CA LYS A 138 -16.39 -0.87 9.49
C LYS A 138 -14.93 -0.88 9.90
N TYR A 139 -14.69 -0.50 11.14
CA TYR A 139 -13.36 -0.56 11.76
C TYR A 139 -13.13 -1.97 12.30
N PHE A 140 -12.01 -2.60 11.96
CA PHE A 140 -11.61 -3.87 12.55
C PHE A 140 -10.64 -3.63 13.71
N GLN A 141 -9.58 -2.87 13.46
CA GLN A 141 -8.53 -2.62 14.44
C GLN A 141 -7.91 -1.23 14.23
N GLN A 142 -7.63 -0.56 15.35
CA GLN A 142 -6.89 0.69 15.43
C GLN A 142 -5.83 0.54 16.51
N ARG A 143 -4.57 0.72 16.14
CA ARG A 143 -3.45 0.76 17.09
C ARG A 143 -2.80 2.13 17.02
N PHE A 144 -2.63 2.73 18.19
CA PHE A 144 -1.76 3.87 18.42
C PHE A 144 -0.64 3.33 19.30
N LYS A 145 0.63 3.49 18.90
CA LYS A 145 1.78 3.15 19.73
C LYS A 145 2.62 4.39 19.99
#